data_AF-D1AZA3-F1
#
_entry.id   AF-D1AZA3-F1
#
_cell.length_a   1.000
_cell.length_b   1.000
_cell.length_c   1.000
_cell.angle_alpha   90.00
_cell.angle_beta   90.00
_cell.angle_gamma   90.00
#
_symmetry.space_group_name_H-M   'P 1'
#
loop_
_entity.id
_entity.type
_entity.pdbx_description
1 polymer ?
#
loop_
_entity_poly.entity_id
_entity_poly.type
_entity_poly.pdbx_seq_one_letter_code
_entity_poly.pdbx_strand_id
1 'polypeptide(L)'
;MSNRDISLYIVDIFIAIDKISRFTCKIKNGAELLVHEMAWDACIRELEIIGEATRILLNSGLLKSEYRRIVDFRNQISHGYFGIDEEIVWDVIAHKLPEYQAELVMVVSKEKIALVGAIEHAKAENEKNVQVLKFLEILMLG
;
A
#
# COMPACT_ATOMS: atom_id res chain seq x y z
N MET A 1 -20.50 -0.63 4.51
CA MET A 1 -19.55 0.50 4.58
C MET A 1 -19.96 1.50 3.51
N SER A 2 -19.80 2.79 3.76
CA SER A 2 -20.12 3.80 2.75
C SER A 2 -19.01 3.88 1.69
N ASN A 3 -19.31 4.41 0.50
CA ASN A 3 -18.27 4.69 -0.51
C ASN A 3 -17.20 5.66 0.01
N ARG A 4 -17.54 6.53 0.97
CA ARG A 4 -16.59 7.43 1.63
C ARG A 4 -15.58 6.68 2.49
N ASP A 5 -16.00 5.59 3.15
CA ASP A 5 -15.09 4.78 3.95
C ASP A 5 -14.12 4.00 3.05
N ILE A 6 -14.61 3.53 1.90
CA ILE A 6 -13.83 2.76 0.92
C ILE A 6 -12.70 3.59 0.31
N SER A 7 -12.97 4.85 -0.07
CA SER A 7 -11.95 5.69 -0.70
C SER A 7 -10.79 6.04 0.23
N LEU A 8 -11.02 6.09 1.55
CA LEU A 8 -9.96 6.28 2.55
C LEU A 8 -8.94 5.12 2.50
N TYR A 9 -9.41 3.87 2.54
CA TYR A 9 -8.53 2.70 2.46
C TYR A 9 -7.76 2.61 1.14
N ILE A 10 -8.35 3.06 0.04
CA ILE A 10 -7.67 3.10 -1.27
C ILE A 10 -6.53 4.13 -1.23
N VAL A 11 -6.78 5.33 -0.68
CA VAL A 11 -5.75 6.36 -0.53
C VAL A 11 -4.64 5.90 0.41
N ASP A 12 -4.97 5.19 1.51
CA ASP A 12 -3.97 4.60 2.40
C ASP A 12 -3.05 3.61 1.68
N ILE A 13 -3.61 2.74 0.84
CA ILE A 13 -2.83 1.81 0.01
C ILE A 13 -1.87 2.60 -0.90
N PHE A 14 -2.37 3.62 -1.59
CA PHE A 14 -1.53 4.43 -2.49
C PHE A 14 -0.40 5.17 -1.77
N ILE A 15 -0.67 5.75 -0.59
CA ILE A 15 0.35 6.39 0.25
C ILE A 15 1.39 5.36 0.72
N ALA A 16 0.95 4.17 1.15
CA ALA A 16 1.85 3.11 1.60
C ALA A 16 2.78 2.62 0.48
N ILE A 17 2.24 2.47 -0.74
CA ILE A 17 3.02 2.10 -1.93
C ILE A 17 4.07 3.18 -2.27
N ASP A 18 3.69 4.46 -2.24
CA ASP A 18 4.64 5.58 -2.45
C ASP A 18 5.77 5.56 -1.40
N LYS A 19 5.42 5.37 -0.13
CA LYS A 19 6.41 5.27 0.95
C LYS A 19 7.38 4.13 0.73
N ILE A 20 6.89 2.92 0.44
CA ILE A 20 7.72 1.75 0.14
C ILE A 20 8.69 2.07 -1.01
N SER A 21 8.19 2.61 -2.12
CA SER A 21 9.02 3.00 -3.28
C SER A 21 10.13 3.97 -2.90
N ARG A 22 9.85 4.96 -2.04
CA ARG A 22 10.87 5.90 -1.55
C ARG A 22 11.89 5.25 -0.62
N PHE A 23 11.47 4.33 0.25
CA PHE A 23 12.37 3.61 1.15
C PHE A 23 13.31 2.69 0.38
N THR A 24 12.83 2.10 -0.72
CA THR A 24 13.57 1.10 -1.50
C THR A 24 14.24 1.64 -2.76
N CYS A 25 14.17 2.95 -3.04
CA CYS A 25 14.66 3.54 -4.29
C CYS A 25 16.15 3.29 -4.62
N LYS A 26 16.97 2.87 -3.64
CA LYS A 26 18.40 2.55 -3.81
C LYS A 26 18.74 1.08 -3.53
N ILE A 27 17.74 0.27 -3.20
CA ILE A 27 17.87 -1.14 -2.81
C ILE A 27 17.65 -2.01 -4.05
N LYS A 28 18.40 -3.10 -4.19
CA LYS A 28 18.38 -3.94 -5.42
C LYS A 28 17.85 -5.35 -5.24
N ASN A 29 17.86 -5.88 -4.02
CA ASN A 29 17.47 -7.25 -3.70
C ASN A 29 17.05 -7.38 -2.22
N GLY A 30 16.54 -8.54 -1.84
CA GLY A 30 16.10 -8.83 -0.48
C GLY A 30 17.22 -8.75 0.54
N ALA A 31 18.39 -9.31 0.23
CA ALA A 31 19.55 -9.24 1.13
C ALA A 31 19.98 -7.79 1.45
N GLU A 32 19.98 -6.90 0.44
CA GLU A 32 20.22 -5.47 0.65
C GLU A 32 19.08 -4.84 1.48
N LEU A 33 17.82 -5.18 1.23
CA LEU A 33 16.70 -4.65 2.01
C LEU A 33 16.83 -5.02 3.50
N LEU A 34 17.14 -6.28 3.79
CA LEU A 34 17.23 -6.82 5.14
C LEU A 34 18.28 -6.11 6.00
N VAL A 35 19.45 -5.80 5.43
CA VAL A 35 20.52 -5.11 6.19
C VAL A 35 20.28 -3.60 6.34
N HIS A 36 19.34 -3.02 5.59
CA HIS A 36 18.89 -1.65 5.77
C HIS A 36 17.71 -1.65 6.76
N GLU A 37 17.99 -1.87 8.05
CA GLU A 37 16.99 -2.07 9.11
C GLU A 37 15.83 -1.06 9.08
N MET A 38 16.13 0.23 8.91
CA MET A 38 15.09 1.26 8.80
C MET A 38 14.17 1.08 7.59
N ALA A 39 14.72 0.68 6.43
CA ALA A 39 13.94 0.46 5.23
C ALA A 39 13.16 -0.86 5.33
N TRP A 40 13.77 -1.91 5.88
CA TRP A 40 13.11 -3.18 6.17
C TRP A 40 11.88 -2.97 7.05
N ASP A 41 12.07 -2.41 8.26
CA ASP A 41 11.00 -2.20 9.23
C ASP A 41 9.90 -1.29 8.68
N ALA A 42 10.28 -0.24 7.97
CA ALA A 42 9.32 0.67 7.35
C ALA A 42 8.52 -0.02 6.23
N CYS A 43 9.16 -0.85 5.39
CA CYS A 43 8.45 -1.59 4.34
C CYS A 43 7.49 -2.62 4.93
N ILE A 44 7.92 -3.36 5.96
CA ILE A 44 7.08 -4.32 6.67
C ILE A 44 5.83 -3.62 7.23
N ARG A 45 6.00 -2.48 7.90
CA ARG A 45 4.88 -1.69 8.44
C ARG A 45 3.89 -1.24 7.37
N GLU A 46 4.38 -0.74 6.24
CA GLU A 46 3.51 -0.25 5.16
C GLU A 46 2.83 -1.42 4.41
N LEU A 47 3.48 -2.58 4.28
CA LEU A 47 2.87 -3.81 3.76
C LEU A 47 1.71 -4.31 4.66
N GLU A 48 1.82 -4.15 5.97
CA GLU A 48 0.70 -4.43 6.89
C GLU A 48 -0.49 -3.51 6.67
N ILE A 49 -0.25 -2.21 6.44
CA ILE A 49 -1.30 -1.22 6.12
C ILE A 49 -2.00 -1.65 4.83
N ILE A 50 -1.23 -1.97 3.79
CA ILE A 50 -1.76 -2.41 2.49
C ILE A 50 -2.64 -3.65 2.68
N GLY A 51 -2.18 -4.66 3.43
CA GLY A 51 -2.94 -5.87 3.66
C GLY A 51 -4.22 -5.65 4.47
N GLU A 52 -4.18 -4.79 5.48
CA GLU A 52 -5.37 -4.45 6.26
C GLU A 52 -6.41 -3.68 5.45
N ALA A 53 -5.99 -2.65 4.72
CA ALA A 53 -6.86 -1.91 3.81
C ALA A 53 -7.46 -2.85 2.74
N THR A 54 -6.65 -3.73 2.16
CA THR A 54 -7.10 -4.73 1.17
C THR A 54 -8.15 -5.69 1.75
N ARG A 55 -7.99 -6.12 3.01
CA ARG A 55 -9.00 -6.94 3.72
C ARG A 55 -10.34 -6.24 3.81
N ILE A 56 -10.34 -4.93 4.10
CA ILE A 56 -11.56 -4.12 4.14
C ILE A 56 -12.20 -4.02 2.76
N LEU A 57 -11.41 -3.77 1.71
CA LEU A 57 -11.91 -3.68 0.32
C LEU A 57 -12.48 -5.02 -0.20
N LEU A 58 -11.93 -6.15 0.25
CA LEU A 58 -12.49 -7.48 -0.01
C LEU A 58 -13.85 -7.65 0.67
N ASN A 59 -13.94 -7.27 1.94
CA ASN A 59 -15.16 -7.40 2.73
C ASN A 59 -16.29 -6.47 2.24
N SER A 60 -15.95 -5.35 1.62
CA SER A 60 -16.93 -4.46 0.99
C SER A 60 -17.45 -4.99 -0.34
N GLY A 61 -16.80 -6.01 -0.91
CA GLY A 61 -17.12 -6.58 -2.23
C GLY A 61 -16.52 -5.83 -3.42
N LEU A 62 -15.75 -4.76 -3.16
CA LEU A 62 -15.06 -3.99 -4.19
C LEU A 62 -13.99 -4.85 -4.87
N LEU A 63 -13.14 -5.49 -4.07
CA LEU A 63 -12.14 -6.43 -4.55
C LEU A 63 -12.68 -7.87 -4.54
N LYS A 64 -12.17 -8.70 -5.46
CA LYS A 64 -12.53 -10.12 -5.58
C LYS A 64 -11.55 -11.01 -4.81
N SER A 65 -11.92 -12.27 -4.60
CA SER A 65 -11.14 -13.23 -3.80
C SER A 65 -9.68 -13.42 -4.26
N GLU A 66 -9.34 -13.07 -5.50
CA GLU A 66 -7.96 -13.10 -6.02
C GLU A 66 -6.99 -12.21 -5.22
N TYR A 67 -7.47 -11.13 -4.60
CA TYR A 67 -6.65 -10.26 -3.74
C TYR A 67 -6.46 -10.82 -2.32
N ARG A 68 -7.06 -11.98 -1.99
CA ARG A 68 -6.91 -12.62 -0.67
C ARG A 68 -5.44 -12.89 -0.33
N ARG A 69 -4.62 -13.22 -1.35
CA ARG A 69 -3.16 -13.43 -1.20
C ARG A 69 -2.44 -12.27 -0.50
N ILE A 70 -2.90 -11.03 -0.67
CA ILE A 70 -2.31 -9.84 -0.04
C ILE A 70 -2.61 -9.83 1.46
N VAL A 71 -3.84 -10.22 1.85
CA VAL A 71 -4.23 -10.36 3.26
C VAL A 71 -3.48 -11.51 3.93
N ASP A 72 -3.31 -12.61 3.22
CA ASP A 72 -2.60 -13.78 3.73
C ASP A 72 -1.12 -13.46 3.96
N PHE A 73 -0.48 -12.73 3.03
CA PHE A 73 0.88 -12.24 3.20
C PHE A 73 1.01 -11.30 4.40
N ARG A 74 0.04 -10.39 4.62
CA ARG A 74 0.00 -9.57 5.83
C ARG A 74 -0.09 -10.42 7.10
N ASN A 75 -0.89 -11.48 7.09
CA ASN A 75 -1.02 -12.36 8.26
C ASN A 75 0.31 -13.05 8.55
N GLN A 76 1.02 -13.51 7.51
CA GLN A 76 2.36 -14.07 7.64
C GLN A 76 3.35 -13.08 8.24
N ILE A 77 3.34 -11.81 7.80
CA ILE A 77 4.16 -10.74 8.38
C ILE A 77 3.83 -10.56 9.88
N SER A 78 2.55 -10.44 10.22
CA SER A 78 2.11 -10.13 11.59
C SER A 78 2.34 -11.27 12.61
N HIS A 79 2.53 -12.51 12.14
CA HIS A 79 2.74 -13.67 13.01
C HIS A 79 4.20 -13.92 13.40
N GLY A 80 5.11 -13.02 13.01
CA GLY A 80 6.41 -12.84 13.66
C GLY A 80 7.61 -13.12 12.77
N TYR A 81 8.66 -12.34 13.02
CA TYR A 81 9.97 -12.27 12.36
C TYR A 81 10.72 -13.60 12.10
N PHE A 82 10.29 -14.74 12.65
CA PHE A 82 10.91 -16.03 12.35
C PHE A 82 10.45 -16.53 10.98
N GLY A 83 11.31 -16.40 9.98
CA GLY A 83 11.12 -17.02 8.66
C GLY A 83 10.43 -16.15 7.61
N ILE A 84 10.42 -14.83 7.76
CA ILE A 84 10.12 -13.94 6.63
C ILE A 84 11.36 -13.90 5.74
N ASP A 85 11.24 -14.55 4.58
CA ASP A 85 12.28 -14.56 3.56
C ASP A 85 12.35 -13.17 2.89
N GLU A 86 13.51 -12.53 3.00
CA GLU A 86 13.76 -11.19 2.48
C GLU A 86 13.62 -11.10 0.97
N GLU A 87 13.89 -12.18 0.24
CA GLU A 87 13.72 -12.22 -1.22
C GLU A 87 12.24 -12.32 -1.59
N ILE A 88 11.41 -12.97 -0.77
CA ILE A 88 9.94 -12.94 -0.95
C ILE A 88 9.42 -11.53 -0.72
N VAL A 89 9.85 -10.86 0.36
CA VAL A 89 9.45 -9.47 0.63
C VAL A 89 9.88 -8.56 -0.52
N TRP A 90 11.10 -8.73 -1.01
CA TRP A 90 11.60 -7.97 -2.15
C TRP A 90 10.81 -8.22 -3.43
N ASP A 91 10.48 -9.48 -3.76
CA ASP A 91 9.65 -9.79 -4.93
C ASP A 91 8.27 -9.13 -4.86
N VAL A 92 7.66 -9.13 -3.66
CA VAL A 92 6.40 -8.45 -3.44
C VAL A 92 6.54 -6.95 -3.70
N ILE A 93 7.56 -6.31 -3.14
CA ILE A 93 7.79 -4.87 -3.29
C ILE A 93 8.12 -4.49 -4.74
N ALA A 94 9.02 -5.23 -5.39
CA ALA A 94 9.57 -4.88 -6.69
C ALA A 94 8.63 -5.23 -7.85
N HIS A 95 7.82 -6.27 -7.72
CA HIS A 95 7.00 -6.79 -8.82
C HIS A 95 5.51 -6.81 -8.52
N LYS A 96 5.09 -7.36 -7.36
CA LYS A 96 3.65 -7.58 -7.08
C LYS A 96 2.93 -6.30 -6.66
N LEU A 97 3.61 -5.41 -5.97
CA LEU A 97 3.02 -4.18 -5.48
C LEU A 97 2.69 -3.17 -6.61
N PRO A 98 3.57 -2.97 -7.61
CA PRO A 98 3.23 -2.19 -8.80
C PRO A 98 2.06 -2.79 -9.61
N GLU A 99 2.02 -4.12 -9.76
CA GLU A 99 0.89 -4.82 -10.40
C GLU A 99 -0.43 -4.51 -9.65
N TYR A 100 -0.43 -4.67 -8.33
CA TYR A 100 -1.60 -4.38 -7.50
C TYR A 100 -2.03 -2.92 -7.58
N GLN A 101 -1.07 -1.98 -7.58
CA GLN A 101 -1.37 -0.56 -7.73
C GLN A 101 -2.13 -0.28 -9.03
N ALA A 102 -1.65 -0.83 -10.16
CA ALA A 102 -2.28 -0.64 -11.46
C ALA A 102 -3.69 -1.25 -11.49
N GLU A 103 -3.86 -2.45 -10.95
CA GLU A 103 -5.17 -3.11 -10.82
C GLU A 103 -6.14 -2.28 -9.99
N LEU A 104 -5.69 -1.73 -8.85
CA LEU A 104 -6.53 -0.91 -7.98
C LEU A 104 -6.96 0.40 -8.65
N VAL A 105 -6.08 1.04 -9.43
CA VAL A 105 -6.43 2.21 -10.25
C VAL A 105 -7.53 1.88 -11.28
N MET A 106 -7.44 0.70 -11.91
CA MET A 106 -8.48 0.24 -12.84
C MET A 106 -9.82 0.01 -12.14
N VAL A 107 -9.80 -0.57 -10.93
CA VAL A 107 -11.01 -0.76 -10.11
C VAL A 107 -11.63 0.58 -9.73
N VAL A 108 -10.83 1.54 -9.25
CA VAL A 108 -11.29 2.91 -8.91
C VAL A 108 -11.98 3.56 -10.10
N SER A 109 -11.36 3.48 -11.28
CA SER A 109 -11.89 4.05 -12.52
C SER A 109 -13.20 3.39 -12.94
N LYS A 110 -13.24 2.05 -12.94
CA LYS A 110 -14.40 1.27 -13.36
C LYS A 110 -15.62 1.49 -12.46
N GLU A 111 -15.40 1.48 -11.15
CA GLU A 111 -16.45 1.64 -10.14
C GLU A 111 -16.75 3.12 -9.84
N LYS A 112 -16.07 4.06 -10.54
CA LYS A 112 -16.22 5.51 -10.42
C LYS A 112 -16.11 6.01 -8.98
N ILE A 113 -15.12 5.49 -8.26
CA ILE A 113 -14.88 5.87 -6.86
C ILE A 113 -14.25 7.26 -6.81
N ALA A 114 -14.94 8.21 -6.17
CA ALA A 114 -14.41 9.55 -5.97
C ALA A 114 -13.35 9.56 -4.85
N LEU A 115 -12.09 9.84 -5.21
CA LEU A 115 -10.98 9.91 -4.26
C LEU A 115 -10.76 11.31 -3.66
N VAL A 116 -11.29 12.37 -4.27
CA VAL A 116 -11.02 13.77 -3.87
C VAL A 116 -11.22 14.00 -2.37
N GLY A 117 -12.35 13.57 -1.81
CA GLY A 117 -12.63 13.75 -0.38
C GLY A 117 -11.68 12.96 0.54
N ALA A 118 -11.22 11.78 0.11
CA ALA A 118 -10.25 10.99 0.85
C ALA A 118 -8.83 11.59 0.75
N ILE A 119 -8.46 12.13 -0.42
CA ILE A 119 -7.19 12.80 -0.61
C ILE A 119 -7.09 14.08 0.23
N GLU A 120 -8.14 14.91 0.25
CA GLU A 120 -8.17 16.11 1.09
C GLU A 120 -8.11 15.77 2.59
N HIS A 121 -8.76 14.69 3.00
CA HIS A 121 -8.64 14.18 4.36
C HIS A 121 -7.19 13.74 4.67
N ALA A 122 -6.58 12.95 3.80
CA ALA A 122 -5.20 12.50 3.97
C ALA A 122 -4.20 13.66 3.98
N LYS A 123 -4.43 14.72 3.19
CA LYS A 123 -3.63 15.95 3.23
C LYS A 123 -3.72 16.65 4.58
N ALA A 124 -4.92 16.76 5.15
CA ALA A 124 -5.10 17.36 6.47
C ALA A 124 -4.38 16.56 7.58
N GLU A 125 -4.44 15.24 7.54
CA GLU A 125 -3.71 14.38 8.50
C GLU A 125 -2.18 14.44 8.32
N ASN A 126 -1.72 14.74 7.11
CA ASN A 126 -0.30 14.79 6.74
C ASN A 126 0.21 16.23 6.55
N GLU A 127 -0.39 17.23 7.20
CA GLU A 127 -0.10 18.66 6.97
C GLU A 127 1.40 19.03 7.10
N LYS A 128 2.19 18.24 7.85
CA LYS A 128 3.64 18.44 8.06
C LYS A 128 4.52 17.48 7.28
N ASN A 129 3.94 16.53 6.56
CA ASN A 129 4.66 15.50 5.83
C ASN A 129 4.79 15.88 4.35
N VAL A 130 5.81 16.67 4.02
CA VAL A 130 6.04 17.23 2.68
C VAL A 130 6.06 16.16 1.59
N GLN A 131 6.63 14.98 1.86
CA GLN A 131 6.72 13.91 0.84
C GLN A 131 5.35 13.32 0.53
N VAL A 132 4.53 13.07 1.55
CA VAL A 132 3.15 12.57 1.35
C VAL A 132 2.29 13.63 0.68
N LEU A 133 2.41 14.91 1.07
CA LEU A 133 1.67 15.99 0.43
C LEU A 133 1.99 16.10 -1.07
N LYS A 134 3.28 16.04 -1.43
CA LYS A 134 3.71 16.05 -2.83
C LYS A 134 3.14 14.87 -3.61
N PHE A 135 3.12 13.68 -3.02
CA PHE A 135 2.50 12.50 -3.63
C PHE A 135 0.99 12.70 -3.85
N LEU A 136 0.27 13.17 -2.83
CA LEU A 136 -1.17 13.39 -2.89
C LEU A 136 -1.57 14.48 -3.90
N GLU A 137 -0.71 15.48 -4.13
CA GLU A 137 -0.90 16.46 -5.21
C GLU A 137 -0.82 15.82 -6.59
N ILE A 138 0.16 14.94 -6.82
CA ILE A 138 0.29 14.20 -8.09
C ILE A 138 -0.92 13.27 -8.29
N LEU A 139 -1.33 12.57 -7.23
CA LEU A 139 -2.47 11.66 -7.27
C LEU A 139 -3.80 12.35 -7.60
N MET A 140 -3.97 13.64 -7.27
CA MET A 140 -5.15 14.42 -7.65
C MET A 140 -5.18 14.85 -9.13
N LEU A 141 -4.01 14.90 -9.78
CA LEU A 141 -3.88 15.40 -11.15
C LEU A 141 -4.01 14.32 -12.23
N GLY A 142 -3.93 13.04 -11.84
CA GLY A 142 -4.09 11.87 -12.72
C GLY A 142 -5.48 11.25 -12.61
#